data_AF-A0A0G0EWA3-F1
#
_entry.id   AF-A0A0G0EWA3-F1
#
_cell.length_a   1.000
_cell.length_b   1.000
_cell.length_c   1.000
_cell.angle_alpha   90.00
_cell.angle_beta   90.00
_cell.angle_gamma   90.00
#
_symmetry.space_group_name_H-M   'P 1'
#
loop_
_entity.id
_entity.type
_entity.pdbx_description
1 polymer ?
#
loop_
_entity_poly.entity_id
_entity_poly.type
_entity_poly.pdbx_seq_one_letter_code
_entity_poly.pdbx_strand_id
1 'polypeptide(L)'
;MNEGFSINNESLERRNSIEMHAKFDAKTYINLMKREAPENLISDETGEIYLDPDYGEAIIGKAIRELNLDDEEFNLYTQIMKEEMISLLMGRRGEIH
;
A
#
# COMPACT_ATOMS: atom_id res chain seq x y z
N MET A 1 22.98 4.50 -32.74
CA MET A 1 21.53 4.61 -32.49
C MET A 1 21.18 3.53 -31.50
N ASN A 2 21.00 3.88 -30.23
CA ASN A 2 20.78 2.93 -29.14
C ASN A 2 19.80 3.56 -28.15
N GLU A 3 18.55 3.78 -28.59
CA GLU A 3 17.51 4.48 -27.81
C GLU A 3 16.51 3.51 -27.16
N GLY A 4 16.70 2.20 -27.30
CA GLY A 4 15.76 1.19 -26.80
C GLY A 4 15.97 0.68 -25.36
N PHE A 5 17.10 1.02 -24.71
CA PHE A 5 17.46 0.47 -23.39
C PHE A 5 17.08 1.37 -22.20
N SER A 6 16.85 2.67 -22.41
CA SER A 6 16.63 3.63 -21.31
C SER A 6 15.19 3.63 -20.78
N ILE A 7 14.20 3.49 -21.68
CA ILE A 7 12.78 3.66 -21.35
C ILE A 7 12.27 2.55 -20.42
N ASN A 8 12.75 1.32 -20.62
CA ASN A 8 12.35 0.18 -19.77
C ASN A 8 12.90 0.30 -18.35
N ASN A 9 14.03 0.97 -18.16
CA ASN A 9 14.64 1.12 -16.85
C ASN A 9 13.94 2.22 -16.03
N GLU A 10 13.60 3.35 -16.66
CA GLU A 10 12.85 4.43 -16.00
C GLU A 10 11.44 3.98 -15.57
N SER A 11 10.71 3.28 -16.44
CA SER A 11 9.39 2.74 -16.11
C SER A 11 9.46 1.69 -15.00
N LEU A 12 10.52 0.87 -14.96
CA LEU A 12 10.74 -0.11 -13.90
C LEU A 12 11.10 0.56 -12.57
N GLU A 13 12.00 1.55 -12.58
CA GLU A 13 12.37 2.34 -11.40
C GLU A 13 11.16 3.07 -10.82
N ARG A 14 10.31 3.64 -11.69
CA ARG A 14 9.06 4.28 -11.29
C ARG A 14 8.11 3.31 -10.61
N ARG A 15 7.88 2.14 -11.21
CA ARG A 15 7.05 1.08 -10.63
C ARG A 15 7.58 0.60 -9.28
N ASN A 16 8.89 0.38 -9.17
CA ASN A 16 9.53 -0.04 -7.93
C ASN A 16 9.39 1.03 -6.82
N SER A 17 9.47 2.31 -7.19
CA SER A 17 9.25 3.41 -6.25
C SER A 17 7.82 3.42 -5.71
N ILE A 18 6.82 3.28 -6.58
CA ILE A 18 5.41 3.19 -6.20
C ILE A 18 5.17 2.01 -5.26
N GLU A 19 5.72 0.84 -5.59
CA GLU A 19 5.60 -0.36 -4.76
C GLU A 19 6.21 -0.18 -3.38
N MET A 20 7.40 0.43 -3.29
CA MET A 20 8.07 0.69 -2.02
C MET A 20 7.24 1.62 -1.11
N HIS A 21 6.69 2.71 -1.67
CA HIS A 21 5.87 3.66 -0.92
C HIS A 21 4.55 3.01 -0.47
N ALA A 22 3.85 2.31 -1.37
CA ALA A 22 2.60 1.62 -1.03
C ALA A 22 2.79 0.62 0.11
N LYS A 23 3.87 -0.17 0.10
CA LYS A 23 4.19 -1.12 1.17
C LYS A 23 4.56 -0.44 2.48
N PHE A 24 5.29 0.67 2.42
CA PHE A 24 5.64 1.46 3.61
C PHE A 24 4.39 2.06 4.26
N ASP A 25 3.51 2.63 3.43
CA ASP A 25 2.28 3.28 3.89
C ASP A 25 1.26 2.26 4.40
N ALA A 26 1.18 1.06 3.81
CA ALA A 26 0.43 -0.07 4.36
C ALA A 26 0.86 -0.40 5.80
N LYS A 27 2.17 -0.52 6.04
CA LYS A 27 2.73 -0.77 7.39
C LYS A 27 2.40 0.37 8.35
N THR A 28 2.52 1.60 7.88
CA THR A 28 2.22 2.80 8.66
C THR A 28 0.75 2.83 9.07
N TYR A 29 -0.16 2.58 8.13
CA TYR A 29 -1.60 2.51 8.38
C TYR A 29 -1.92 1.41 9.40
N ILE A 30 -1.42 0.18 9.21
CA ILE A 30 -1.67 -0.93 10.15
C ILE A 30 -1.17 -0.59 11.54
N ASN A 31 0.01 0.01 11.67
CA ASN A 31 0.56 0.39 12.98
C ASN A 31 -0.24 1.52 13.64
N LEU A 32 -0.75 2.47 12.87
CA LEU A 32 -1.63 3.52 13.36
C LEU A 32 -2.95 2.92 13.87
N MET A 33 -3.61 2.11 13.05
CA MET A 33 -4.88 1.50 13.43
C MET A 33 -4.74 0.55 14.64
N LYS A 34 -3.61 -0.15 14.80
CA LYS A 34 -3.35 -0.94 16.02
C LYS A 34 -3.34 -0.11 17.30
N ARG A 35 -3.03 1.17 17.19
CA ARG A 35 -2.94 2.11 18.31
C ARG A 35 -4.26 2.83 18.55
N GLU A 36 -4.91 3.27 17.48
CA GLU A 36 -6.08 4.16 17.56
C GLU A 36 -7.42 3.39 17.53
N ALA A 37 -7.53 2.34 16.72
CA ALA A 37 -8.77 1.58 16.51
C ALA A 37 -8.48 0.13 16.05
N PRO A 38 -7.91 -0.72 16.93
CA PRO A 38 -7.50 -2.09 16.57
C PRO A 38 -8.66 -2.99 16.13
N GLU A 39 -9.89 -2.71 16.56
CA GLU A 39 -11.12 -3.38 16.13
C GLU A 39 -11.38 -3.22 14.63
N ASN A 40 -10.94 -2.12 14.02
CA ASN A 40 -11.10 -1.86 12.58
C ASN A 40 -10.08 -2.62 11.72
N LEU A 41 -9.10 -3.28 12.34
CA LEU A 41 -8.16 -4.17 11.65
C LEU A 41 -8.63 -5.61 11.60
N ILE A 42 -9.73 -5.93 12.29
CA ILE A 42 -10.34 -7.24 12.24
C ILE A 42 -11.10 -7.27 10.92
N SER A 43 -10.45 -7.86 9.92
CA SER A 43 -11.14 -8.44 8.77
C SER A 43 -12.38 -9.14 9.29
N ASP A 44 -13.55 -8.77 8.78
CA ASP A 44 -14.74 -9.57 8.97
C ASP A 44 -14.48 -11.02 8.50
N GLU A 45 -15.43 -11.91 8.76
CA GLU A 45 -15.34 -13.33 8.38
C GLU A 45 -15.09 -13.54 6.87
N THR A 46 -15.17 -12.46 6.05
CA THR A 46 -15.02 -12.47 4.60
C THR A 46 -13.61 -12.10 4.10
N GLY A 47 -12.72 -11.61 4.97
CA GLY A 47 -11.37 -11.20 4.55
C GLY A 47 -11.22 -9.72 4.23
N GLU A 48 -12.29 -8.92 4.34
CA GLU A 48 -12.29 -7.54 3.87
C GLU A 48 -11.59 -6.60 4.85
N ILE A 49 -10.61 -5.87 4.33
CA ILE A 49 -9.92 -4.81 5.06
C ILE A 49 -10.63 -3.49 4.81
N TYR A 50 -11.18 -2.92 5.87
CA TYR A 50 -11.72 -1.58 5.85
C TYR A 50 -10.59 -0.56 6.07
N LEU A 51 -10.39 0.29 5.07
CA LEU A 51 -9.63 1.53 5.24
C LEU A 51 -10.58 2.53 5.90
N ASP A 52 -10.24 2.94 7.12
CA ASP A 52 -10.88 4.07 7.77
C ASP A 52 -10.79 5.26 6.81
N PRO A 53 -11.92 5.91 6.47
CA PRO A 53 -11.93 6.97 5.47
C PRO A 53 -10.98 8.11 5.83
N ASP A 54 -10.91 8.54 7.08
CA ASP A 54 -10.13 9.71 7.46
C ASP A 54 -8.62 9.40 7.40
N TYR A 55 -8.20 8.25 7.93
CA TYR A 55 -6.79 7.87 7.92
C TYR A 55 -6.31 7.35 6.57
N GLY A 56 -7.16 6.58 5.88
CA GLY A 56 -6.92 6.05 4.54
C GLY A 56 -6.78 7.18 3.52
N GLU A 57 -7.72 8.13 3.51
CA GLU A 57 -7.66 9.29 2.61
C GLU A 57 -6.44 10.18 2.89
N ALA A 58 -6.06 10.37 4.15
CA ALA A 58 -4.88 11.17 4.47
C ALA A 58 -3.58 10.54 3.94
N ILE A 59 -3.40 9.22 4.13
CA ILE A 59 -2.21 8.50 3.66
C ILE A 59 -2.19 8.43 2.12
N ILE A 60 -3.30 8.04 1.50
CA ILE A 60 -3.42 7.93 0.05
C ILE A 60 -3.30 9.32 -0.60
N GLY A 61 -3.95 10.34 -0.05
CA GLY A 61 -3.90 11.71 -0.54
C GLY A 61 -2.49 12.30 -0.46
N LYS A 62 -1.72 11.95 0.58
CA LYS A 62 -0.30 12.31 0.67
C LYS A 62 0.50 11.63 -0.44
N ALA A 63 0.34 10.33 -0.64
CA ALA A 63 1.06 9.57 -1.66
C ALA A 63 0.79 10.09 -3.08
N ILE A 64 -0.47 10.39 -3.42
CA ILE A 64 -0.85 11.00 -4.71
C ILE A 64 -0.06 12.30 -4.95
N ARG A 65 0.05 13.16 -3.94
CA ARG A 65 0.70 14.47 -4.07
C ARG A 65 2.22 14.37 -4.12
N GLU A 66 2.82 13.51 -3.29
CA GLU A 66 4.28 13.36 -3.22
C GLU A 66 4.85 12.61 -4.42
N LEU A 67 4.13 11.60 -4.91
CA LEU A 67 4.57 10.79 -6.04
C LEU A 67 4.05 11.31 -7.37
N ASN A 68 3.09 12.25 -7.37
CA ASN A 68 2.41 12.73 -8.57
C ASN A 68 1.86 11.56 -9.41
N LEU A 69 1.04 10.72 -8.77
CA LEU A 69 0.47 9.51 -9.38
C LEU A 69 -0.56 9.87 -10.45
N ASP A 70 -0.51 9.20 -11.59
CA ASP A 70 -1.64 9.15 -12.52
C ASP A 70 -2.68 8.09 -12.09
N ASP A 71 -3.76 7.95 -12.87
CA ASP A 71 -4.86 7.02 -12.55
C ASP A 71 -4.41 5.54 -12.53
N GLU A 72 -3.49 5.13 -13.42
CA GLU A 72 -2.98 3.76 -13.47
C GLU A 72 -2.07 3.49 -12.26
N GLU A 73 -1.17 4.42 -11.97
CA GLU A 73 -0.25 4.37 -10.85
C GLU A 73 -0.99 4.42 -9.50
N PHE A 74 -2.07 5.20 -9.41
CA PHE A 74 -2.95 5.25 -8.25
C PHE A 74 -3.65 3.91 -8.00
N ASN A 75 -4.19 3.29 -9.05
CA ASN A 75 -4.81 1.97 -8.94
C ASN A 75 -3.79 0.92 -8.51
N LEU A 76 -2.58 0.95 -9.08
CA LEU A 76 -1.49 0.07 -8.68
C LEU A 76 -1.08 0.28 -7.21
N TYR A 77 -0.91 1.54 -6.80
CA TYR A 77 -0.53 1.91 -5.44
C TYR A 77 -1.56 1.39 -4.42
N THR A 78 -2.85 1.64 -4.64
CA THR A 78 -3.92 1.21 -3.72
C THR A 78 -4.09 -0.30 -3.69
N GLN A 79 -3.87 -0.99 -4.81
CA GLN A 79 -3.85 -2.46 -4.84
C GLN A 79 -2.71 -3.03 -4.01
N ILE A 80 -1.47 -2.56 -4.22
CA ILE A 80 -0.29 -3.02 -3.46
C ILE A 80 -0.48 -2.76 -1.97
N MET A 81 -1.02 -1.58 -1.61
CA MET A 81 -1.28 -1.24 -0.22
C MET A 81 -2.25 -2.25 0.42
N LYS A 82 -3.38 -2.57 -0.24
CA LYS A 82 -4.35 -3.57 0.24
C LYS A 82 -3.72 -4.95 0.38
N GLU A 83 -2.99 -5.42 -0.62
CA GLU A 83 -2.34 -6.75 -0.60
C GLU A 83 -1.31 -6.86 0.54
N GLU A 84 -0.48 -5.85 0.73
CA GLU A 84 0.49 -5.80 1.82
C GLU A 84 -0.20 -5.78 3.19
N MET A 85 -1.29 -5.03 3.33
CA MET A 85 -2.09 -5.01 4.57
C MET A 85 -2.69 -6.38 4.89
N ILE A 86 -3.26 -7.07 3.90
CA ILE A 86 -3.76 -8.45 4.05
C ILE A 86 -2.63 -9.37 4.50
N SER A 87 -1.48 -9.31 3.84
CA SER A 87 -0.29 -10.09 4.20
C SER A 87 0.15 -9.85 5.65
N LEU A 88 0.20 -8.59 6.09
CA LEU A 88 0.61 -8.21 7.45
C LEU A 88 -0.37 -8.63 8.55
N LEU A 89 -1.66 -8.73 8.22
CA LEU A 89 -2.71 -9.17 9.14
C LEU A 89 -2.83 -10.70 9.19
N MET A 90 -2.77 -11.37 8.04
CA MET A 90 -2.89 -12.83 7.94
C MET A 90 -1.59 -13.55 8.31
N GLY A 91 -0.43 -13.01 7.91
CA GLY A 91 0.90 -13.57 8.22
C GLY A 91 1.23 -13.58 9.72
N ARG A 92 0.58 -12.72 10.52
CA ARG A 92 0.74 -12.71 11.98
C ARG A 92 0.02 -13.86 12.71
N ARG A 93 -0.77 -14.70 12.03
CA ARG A 93 -1.31 -15.95 12.60
C ARG A 93 -0.33 -17.13 12.54
N GLY A 94 0.88 -16.95 11.98
CA GLY A 94 1.86 -18.01 11.76
C GLY A 94 3.06 -18.07 12.71
N GLU A 95 3.28 -17.09 13.59
CA GLU A 95 4.41 -17.11 14.53
C GLU A 95 3.94 -17.54 15.92
N ILE A 96 3.69 -18.84 16.06
CA ILE A 96 3.75 -19.54 17.35
C ILE A 96 5.03 -20.38 17.29
N HIS A 97 6.09 -19.91 17.92
CA HIS A 97 7.21 -20.74 18.40
C HIS A 97 7.79 -20.11 19.67
#